data_AF-A0A6M1PHT5-F1
#
_entry.id   AF-A0A6M1PHT5-F1
#
_cell.length_a   1.000
_cell.length_b   1.000
_cell.length_c   1.000
_cell.angle_alpha   90.00
_cell.angle_beta   90.00
_cell.angle_gamma   90.00
#
_symmetry.space_group_name_H-M   'P 1'
#
loop_
_entity.id
_entity.type
_entity.pdbx_description
1 polymer ?
#
loop_
_entity_poly.entity_id
_entity_poly.type
_entity_poly.pdbx_seq_one_letter_code
_entity_poly.pdbx_strand_id
1 'polypeptide(L)' 'MEQLPAMAGITLGRFAQPEDIANLTVFLASEQASMITGSDYVIDGNLLKTI' A
#
# COMPACT_ATOMS: atom_id res chain seq x y z
N MET A 1 -14.01 14.98 -8.90
CA MET A 1 -13.37 14.15 -7.85
C MET A 1 -12.33 13.19 -8.43
N GLU A 2 -12.44 12.77 -9.70
CA GLU A 2 -11.46 11.88 -10.39
C GLU A 2 -10.01 12.40 -10.42
N GLN A 3 -9.78 13.71 -10.42
CA GLN A 3 -8.41 14.27 -10.47
C GLN A 3 -7.75 14.42 -9.09
N LEU A 4 -8.51 14.26 -8.01
CA LEU A 4 -8.03 14.49 -6.64
C LEU A 4 -6.81 13.60 -6.28
N PRO A 5 -6.78 12.30 -6.63
CA PRO A 5 -5.63 11.45 -6.33
C PRO A 5 -4.35 11.89 -7.05
N ALA A 6 -4.48 12.29 -8.32
CA ALA A 6 -3.36 12.79 -9.11
C ALA A 6 -2.84 14.12 -8.55
N MET A 7 -3.73 15.03 -8.15
CA MET A 7 -3.36 16.29 -7.49
C MET A 7 -2.69 16.08 -6.13
N ALA A 8 -3.06 15.01 -5.42
CA ALA A 8 -2.41 14.61 -4.18
C ALA A 8 -1.03 13.94 -4.39
N GLY A 9 -0.61 13.69 -5.64
CA GLY A 9 0.67 13.07 -5.97
C GLY A 9 0.67 11.54 -6.00
N ILE A 10 -0.51 10.90 -5.94
CA ILE A 10 -0.65 9.45 -5.99
C ILE A 10 -0.47 8.95 -7.42
N THR A 11 0.59 8.17 -7.67
CA THR A 11 0.92 7.66 -9.01
C THR A 11 -0.12 6.67 -9.54
N LEU A 12 -0.70 5.85 -8.65
CA LEU A 12 -1.71 4.86 -9.04
C LEU A 12 -3.08 5.48 -9.38
N GLY A 13 -3.26 6.79 -9.26
CA GLY A 13 -4.47 7.49 -9.71
C GLY A 13 -5.72 7.22 -8.87
N ARG A 14 -5.61 6.50 -7.74
CA ARG A 14 -6.70 6.26 -6.79
C ARG A 14 -6.19 6.26 -5.36
N PHE A 15 -7.06 6.60 -4.41
CA PHE A 15 -6.76 6.38 -3.00
C PHE A 15 -6.71 4.89 -2.69
N ALA A 16 -5.87 4.55 -1.71
CA ALA A 16 -5.89 3.23 -1.11
C ALA A 16 -7.29 2.92 -0.58
N GLN A 17 -7.71 1.68 -0.76
CA GLN A 17 -8.95 1.14 -0.22
C GLN A 17 -8.60 0.17 0.93
N PRO A 18 -9.53 -0.10 1.85
CA PRO A 18 -9.29 -1.05 2.95
C PRO A 18 -8.76 -2.41 2.48
N GLU A 19 -9.18 -2.87 1.30
CA GLU A 19 -8.75 -4.13 0.70
C GLU A 19 -7.25 -4.15 0.36
N ASP A 20 -6.65 -2.99 0.02
CA ASP A 20 -5.21 -2.91 -0.26
C ASP A 20 -4.39 -3.26 1.00
N ILE A 21 -4.85 -2.83 2.19
CA ILE A 21 -4.24 -3.14 3.49
C ILE A 21 -4.56 -4.56 3.92
N ALA A 22 -5.83 -4.98 3.77
CA ALA A 22 -6.28 -6.30 4.18
C ALA A 22 -5.55 -7.41 3.42
N ASN A 23 -5.32 -7.25 2.12
CA ASN A 23 -4.62 -8.23 1.30
C ASN A 23 -3.17 -8.44 1.77
N LEU A 24 -2.42 -7.36 2.04
CA LEU A 24 -1.07 -7.50 2.59
C LEU A 24 -1.12 -8.14 3.98
N THR A 25 -2.07 -7.73 4.82
CA THR A 25 -2.22 -8.28 6.18
C THR A 25 -2.45 -9.78 6.15
N VAL A 26 -3.36 -10.26 5.28
CA VAL A 26 -3.63 -11.70 5.10
C VAL A 26 -2.40 -12.45 4.61
N PHE A 27 -1.64 -11.87 3.67
CA PHE A 27 -0.37 -12.44 3.23
C PHE A 27 0.66 -12.53 4.39
N LEU A 28 0.84 -11.45 5.15
CA LEU A 28 1.79 -11.42 6.27
C LEU A 28 1.40 -12.37 7.40
N ALA A 29 0.10 -12.66 7.56
CA ALA A 29 -0.39 -13.64 8.53
C ALA A 29 -0.23 -15.10 8.06
N SER A 30 0.16 -15.35 6.81
CA SER A 30 0.28 -16.69 6.26
C SER A 30 1.67 -17.30 6.50
N GLU A 31 1.77 -18.64 6.35
CA GLU A 31 3.06 -19.35 6.44
C GLU A 31 4.06 -18.90 5.35
N GLN A 32 3.57 -18.35 4.24
CA GLN A 32 4.42 -17.87 3.15
C GLN A 32 5.29 -16.67 3.58
N ALA A 33 4.86 -15.92 4.60
CA ALA A 33 5.58 -14.78 5.15
C ALA A 33 6.45 -15.13 6.38
N SER A 34 6.71 -16.42 6.65
CA SER A 34 7.38 -16.88 7.89
C SER A 34 8.76 -16.27 8.19
N MET A 35 9.46 -15.74 7.19
CA MET A 35 10.77 -15.08 7.36
C MET A 35 10.69 -13.55 7.36
N ILE A 36 9.50 -12.98 7.31
CA ILE A 36 9.27 -11.53 7.31
C ILE A 36 9.00 -11.08 8.74
N THR A 37 9.90 -10.27 9.30
CA THR A 37 9.76 -9.68 10.63
C THR A 37 10.56 -8.39 10.72
N GLY A 38 10.09 -7.44 11.54
CA GLY A 38 10.78 -6.16 11.77
C GLY A 38 10.80 -5.23 10.55
N SER A 39 9.92 -5.45 9.58
CA SER A 39 9.84 -4.66 8.34
C SER A 39 8.58 -3.79 8.31
N ASP A 40 8.74 -2.57 7.82
CA ASP A 40 7.62 -1.69 7.48
C ASP A 40 7.22 -1.86 6.02
N TYR A 41 5.91 -1.87 5.75
CA TYR A 41 5.35 -1.95 4.41
C TYR A 41 4.46 -0.73 4.12
N VAL A 42 4.82 0.05 3.10
CA VAL A 42 4.08 1.25 2.69
C VAL A 42 3.07 0.88 1.59
N ILE A 43 1.79 1.17 1.82
CA ILE A 43 0.69 0.90 0.89
C ILE A 43 -0.07 2.20 0.62
N ASP A 44 0.45 3.05 -0.27
CA ASP A 44 -0.05 4.41 -0.45
C ASP A 44 -0.21 4.82 -1.93
N GLY A 45 -0.06 3.86 -2.84
CA GLY A 45 -0.10 4.13 -4.28
C GLY A 45 1.02 5.04 -4.77
N ASN A 46 2.19 4.96 -4.13
CA ASN A 46 3.36 5.80 -4.34
C ASN A 46 3.09 7.26 -3.95
N LEU A 47 2.34 7.52 -2.89
CA LEU A 47 2.14 8.88 -2.39
C LEU A 47 3.45 9.43 -1.80
N LEU A 48 4.08 8.67 -0.91
CA LEU A 48 5.43 8.88 -0.44
C LEU A 48 6.41 8.45 -1.53
N LYS A 49 7.24 9.39 -1.97
CA LYS A 49 8.29 9.13 -2.94
C LYS A 49 9.56 8.74 -2.20
N THR A 50 10.02 7.52 -2.41
CA THR A 50 11.32 7.04 -1.95
C THR A 50 12.25 6.92 -3.15
N ILE A 51 13.54 7.24 -2.96
CA ILE A 51 14.60 7.14 -3.97
C ILE A 51 15.07 5.71 -4.20
#